data_AF-A0AAD4AHS0-F1
#
_entry.id   AF-A0AAD4AHS0-F1
#
_cell.length_a   1.000
_cell.length_b   1.000
_cell.length_c   1.000
_cell.angle_alpha   90.00
_cell.angle_beta   90.00
_cell.angle_gamma   90.00
#
_symmetry.space_group_name_H-M   'P 1'
#
loop_
_entity.id
_entity.type
_entity.pdbx_description
1 polymer ?
#
loop_
_entity_poly.entity_id
_entity_poly.type
_entity_poly.pdbx_seq_one_letter_code
_entity_poly.pdbx_strand_id
1 'polypeptide(L)'
;MATARKRQVSLADTRYYHCISRCVRRAYLCGEDKVTGQSYEHRRGWIEDKLLELAKVFCIDVCAYAVMSNHTHTVLYVDDVKANRLSDKAVIIRWHKLFKGTILSHKSLQGERLDSTEQYF
;
A
#
# COMPACT_ATOMS: atom_id res chain seq x y z
N MET A 1 -16.74 8.01 15.22
CA MET A 1 -16.65 8.52 13.83
C MET A 1 -15.34 8.02 13.23
N ALA A 2 -15.30 7.71 11.93
CA ALA A 2 -14.06 7.34 11.26
C ALA A 2 -13.19 8.60 11.03
N THR A 3 -11.98 8.62 11.60
CA THR A 3 -11.01 9.70 11.35
C THR A 3 -10.28 9.43 10.05
N ALA A 4 -10.11 10.46 9.20
CA ALA A 4 -9.33 10.33 7.98
C ALA A 4 -7.87 9.96 8.31
N ARG A 5 -7.29 8.99 7.58
CA ARG A 5 -5.93 8.48 7.85
C ARG A 5 -4.86 9.58 7.90
N LYS A 6 -4.99 10.63 7.08
CA LYS A 6 -4.07 11.79 7.10
C LYS A 6 -4.06 12.56 8.43
N ARG A 7 -5.10 12.40 9.26
CA ARG A 7 -5.20 12.98 10.61
C ARG A 7 -4.82 11.98 11.72
N GLN A 8 -4.53 10.72 11.36
CA GLN A 8 -4.13 9.67 12.29
C GLN A 8 -2.60 9.43 12.26
N VAL A 9 -1.94 9.83 11.18
CA VAL A 9 -0.48 9.71 11.01
C VAL A 9 0.17 11.04 11.35
N SER A 10 1.10 11.01 12.31
CA SER A 10 1.90 12.15 12.76
C SER A 10 3.38 11.77 12.76
N LEU A 11 4.11 12.24 11.75
CA LEU A 11 5.55 11.98 11.63
C LEU A 11 6.39 12.74 12.66
N ALA A 12 5.82 13.74 13.33
CA ALA A 12 6.45 14.44 14.44
C ALA A 12 6.49 13.56 15.71
N ASP A 13 5.45 12.74 15.92
CA ASP A 13 5.36 11.89 17.11
C ASP A 13 6.07 10.55 16.90
N THR A 14 5.83 9.90 15.75
CA THR A 14 6.48 8.64 15.42
C THR A 14 6.45 8.35 13.91
N ARG A 15 7.49 7.67 13.44
CA ARG A 15 7.55 7.11 12.09
C ARG A 15 7.08 5.65 12.04
N TYR A 16 6.88 5.01 13.19
CA TYR A 16 6.48 3.62 13.29
C TYR A 16 4.98 3.48 13.57
N TYR A 17 4.31 2.64 12.78
CA TYR A 17 2.87 2.42 12.87
C TYR A 17 2.53 0.94 12.88
N HIS A 18 1.68 0.53 13.81
CA HIS A 18 1.05 -0.78 13.80
C HIS A 18 -0.31 -0.69 13.09
N CYS A 19 -0.38 -1.23 11.89
CA CYS A 19 -1.58 -1.27 11.07
C CYS A 19 -2.24 -2.64 11.17
N ILE A 20 -3.57 -2.64 11.26
CA ILE A 20 -4.38 -3.86 11.35
C ILE A 20 -5.50 -3.77 10.33
N SER A 21 -5.68 -4.82 9.53
CA SER A 21 -6.82 -4.95 8.62
C SER A 21 -7.51 -6.27 8.87
N ARG A 22 -8.83 -6.25 9.09
CA ARG A 22 -9.63 -7.44 9.41
C ARG A 22 -10.75 -7.61 8.41
N CYS A 23 -10.86 -8.82 7.87
CA CYS A 23 -12.03 -9.26 7.13
C CYS A 23 -13.19 -9.49 8.11
N VAL A 24 -14.36 -8.95 7.75
CA VAL A 24 -15.62 -9.18 8.45
C VAL A 24 -16.51 -10.12 7.65
N ARG A 25 -17.66 -10.51 8.20
CA ARG A 25 -18.67 -11.34 7.50
C ARG A 25 -18.10 -12.66 6.96
N ARG A 26 -17.13 -13.25 7.66
CA ARG A 26 -16.50 -14.54 7.31
C ARG A 26 -15.85 -14.57 5.92
N ALA A 27 -15.44 -13.43 5.38
CA ALA A 27 -14.79 -13.35 4.07
C ALA A 27 -13.30 -13.75 4.08
N TYR A 28 -12.87 -14.64 5.00
CA TYR A 28 -11.48 -15.06 5.32
C TYR A 28 -10.39 -14.64 4.31
N LEU A 29 -9.33 -14.00 4.81
CA LEU A 29 -8.14 -13.68 4.03
C LEU A 29 -7.46 -14.96 3.51
N CYS A 30 -7.30 -15.94 4.40
CA CYS A 30 -6.69 -17.25 4.17
C CYS A 30 -7.21 -18.25 5.22
N GLY A 31 -6.68 -19.46 5.25
CA GLY A 31 -7.16 -20.52 6.13
C GLY A 31 -8.43 -21.21 5.63
N GLU A 32 -8.98 -22.07 6.47
CA GLU A 32 -10.12 -22.92 6.14
C GLU A 32 -11.42 -22.35 6.68
N ASP A 33 -12.44 -22.25 5.82
CA ASP A 33 -13.80 -21.95 6.26
C ASP A 33 -14.46 -23.20 6.85
N LYS A 34 -14.56 -23.25 8.18
CA LYS A 34 -15.05 -24.40 8.93
C LYS A 34 -16.48 -24.87 8.58
N VAL A 35 -17.30 -24.05 7.92
CA VAL A 35 -18.68 -24.45 7.53
C VAL A 35 -18.72 -25.10 6.16
N THR A 36 -17.95 -24.58 5.20
CA THR A 36 -17.92 -25.11 3.84
C THR A 36 -16.80 -26.14 3.64
N GLY A 37 -15.82 -26.19 4.55
CA GLY A 37 -14.59 -26.97 4.41
C GLY A 37 -13.62 -26.40 3.36
N GLN A 38 -13.96 -25.27 2.74
CA GLN A 38 -13.13 -24.69 1.68
C GLN A 38 -11.86 -24.06 2.27
N SER A 39 -10.70 -24.48 1.77
CA SER A 39 -9.42 -23.88 2.13
C SER A 39 -9.04 -22.72 1.20
N TYR A 40 -8.67 -21.60 1.80
CA TYR A 40 -8.10 -20.41 1.17
C TYR A 40 -6.64 -20.19 1.58
N GLU A 41 -5.98 -21.21 2.14
CA GLU A 41 -4.63 -21.10 2.70
C GLU A 41 -3.58 -20.68 1.66
N HIS A 42 -3.78 -21.04 0.40
CA HIS A 42 -2.96 -20.60 -0.74
C HIS A 42 -2.80 -19.07 -0.84
N ARG A 43 -3.77 -18.29 -0.33
CA ARG A 43 -3.73 -16.82 -0.38
C ARG A 43 -2.74 -16.21 0.62
N ARG A 44 -2.31 -16.95 1.64
CA ARG A 44 -1.37 -16.43 2.65
C ARG A 44 -0.08 -15.96 1.98
N GLY A 45 0.53 -16.82 1.17
CA GLY A 45 1.72 -16.47 0.40
C GLY A 45 1.50 -15.25 -0.49
N TRP A 46 0.35 -15.18 -1.19
CA TRP A 46 0.04 -14.02 -2.05
C TRP A 46 -0.05 -12.71 -1.28
N ILE A 47 -0.60 -12.74 -0.05
CA ILE A 47 -0.69 -11.55 0.81
C ILE A 47 0.70 -11.12 1.27
N GLU A 48 1.55 -12.08 1.64
CA GLU A 48 2.94 -11.81 2.06
C GLU A 48 3.77 -11.23 0.90
N ASP A 49 3.72 -11.88 -0.27
CA ASP A 49 4.39 -11.42 -1.48
C ASP A 49 3.92 -10.00 -1.85
N LYS A 50 2.61 -9.75 -1.78
CA LYS A 50 2.07 -8.43 -2.09
C LYS A 50 2.54 -7.38 -1.09
N LEU A 51 2.56 -7.69 0.21
CA LEU A 51 3.05 -6.77 1.24
C LEU A 51 4.50 -6.36 0.95
N LEU A 52 5.37 -7.33 0.64
CA LEU A 52 6.78 -7.10 0.35
C LEU A 52 6.99 -6.35 -0.99
N GLU A 53 6.15 -6.62 -1.99
CA GLU A 53 6.15 -5.87 -3.25
C GLU A 53 5.79 -4.40 -3.03
N LEU A 54 4.71 -4.14 -2.28
CA LEU A 54 4.24 -2.78 -2.00
C LEU A 54 5.29 -1.96 -1.23
N ALA A 55 6.01 -2.58 -0.30
CA ALA A 55 7.10 -1.91 0.44
C ALA A 55 8.24 -1.45 -0.48
N LYS A 56 8.52 -2.14 -1.59
CA LYS A 56 9.53 -1.73 -2.58
C LYS A 56 9.07 -0.54 -3.42
N VAL A 57 7.76 -0.35 -3.56
CA VAL A 57 7.17 0.71 -4.37
C VAL A 57 6.97 1.98 -3.56
N PHE A 58 6.43 1.85 -2.36
CA PHE A 58 6.20 2.97 -1.46
C PHE A 58 7.45 3.31 -0.64
N CYS A 59 7.52 4.53 -0.11
CA CYS A 59 8.59 4.93 0.81
C CYS A 59 8.26 4.49 2.24
N ILE A 60 8.09 3.19 2.42
CA ILE A 60 7.81 2.54 3.69
C ILE A 60 8.66 1.28 3.82
N ASP A 61 8.99 0.90 5.05
CA ASP A 61 9.59 -0.38 5.37
C ASP A 61 8.64 -1.24 6.19
N VAL A 62 8.71 -2.56 6.01
CA VAL A 62 7.96 -3.54 6.81
C VAL A 62 8.90 -4.05 7.90
N CYS A 63 8.71 -3.58 9.14
CA CYS A 63 9.52 -3.99 10.27
C CYS A 63 9.11 -5.38 10.79
N ALA A 64 7.81 -5.66 10.78
CA ALA A 64 7.25 -6.96 11.14
C ALA A 64 5.88 -7.13 10.49
N TYR A 65 5.45 -8.36 10.27
CA TYR A 65 4.09 -8.66 9.84
C TYR A 65 3.61 -10.01 10.38
N ALA A 66 2.28 -10.15 10.48
CA ALA A 66 1.62 -11.42 10.71
C ALA A 66 0.36 -11.47 9.83
N VAL A 67 0.23 -12.54 9.05
CA VAL A 67 -0.98 -12.85 8.30
C VAL A 67 -1.74 -13.92 9.09
N MET A 68 -3.00 -13.66 9.41
CA MET A 68 -3.90 -14.61 10.05
C MET A 68 -5.08 -14.91 9.11
N SER A 69 -5.88 -15.92 9.44
CA SER A 69 -6.98 -16.35 8.57
C SER A 69 -8.00 -15.25 8.27
N ASN A 70 -8.22 -14.31 9.19
CA ASN A 70 -9.21 -13.24 9.03
C ASN A 70 -8.66 -11.83 9.22
N HIS A 71 -7.36 -11.64 9.50
CA HIS A 71 -6.77 -10.30 9.61
C HIS A 71 -5.27 -10.31 9.39
N THR A 72 -4.71 -9.13 9.13
CA THR A 72 -3.27 -8.88 9.09
C THR A 72 -2.87 -7.90 10.18
N HIS A 73 -1.66 -8.07 10.69
CA HIS A 73 -0.93 -7.08 11.47
C HIS A 73 0.33 -6.71 10.71
N THR A 74 0.60 -5.41 10.54
CA THR A 74 1.82 -4.92 9.90
C THR A 74 2.41 -3.80 10.73
N VAL A 75 3.69 -3.92 11.07
CA VAL A 75 4.48 -2.86 11.69
C VAL A 75 5.27 -2.20 10.58
N LEU A 76 4.96 -0.94 10.31
CA LEU A 76 5.50 -0.17 9.21
C LEU A 76 6.34 0.98 9.72
N TYR A 77 7.41 1.30 9.01
CA TYR A 77 8.17 2.54 9.16
C TYR A 77 7.90 3.44 7.95
N VAL A 78 7.63 4.72 8.19
CA VAL A 78 7.48 5.73 7.13
C VAL A 78 8.82 6.41 6.88
N ASP A 79 9.38 6.22 5.69
CA ASP A 79 10.64 6.84 5.26
C ASP A 79 10.37 8.15 4.52
N ASP A 80 10.08 9.19 5.31
CA ASP A 80 9.85 10.56 4.83
C ASP A 80 11.10 11.16 4.18
N VAL A 81 12.28 10.77 4.63
CA VAL A 81 13.55 11.22 4.03
C VAL A 81 13.68 10.71 2.59
N LYS A 82 13.39 9.44 2.34
CA LYS A 82 13.38 8.87 0.99
C LYS A 82 12.27 9.47 0.15
N ALA A 83 11.07 9.66 0.72
CA ALA A 83 9.94 10.27 0.02
C ALA A 83 10.28 11.68 -0.49
N ASN A 84 10.85 12.53 0.37
CA ASN A 84 11.20 13.92 0.04
C ASN A 84 12.34 14.05 -0.98
N ARG A 85 13.11 12.98 -1.23
CA ARG A 85 14.15 12.94 -2.27
C ARG A 85 13.62 12.53 -3.64
N LEU A 86 12.36 12.12 -3.74
CA LEU A 86 11.79 11.70 -5.03
C LEU A 86 11.37 12.89 -5.87
N SER A 87 11.72 12.87 -7.15
CA SER A 87 11.10 13.73 -8.14
C SER A 87 9.72 13.19 -8.56
N ASP A 88 8.87 14.05 -9.11
CA ASP A 88 7.56 13.65 -9.64
C ASP A 88 7.66 12.49 -10.63
N LYS A 89 8.65 12.55 -11.54
CA LYS A 89 8.96 11.45 -12.47
C LYS A 89 9.25 10.14 -11.72
N ALA A 90 10.03 10.21 -10.65
CA ALA A 90 10.38 9.04 -9.87
C ALA A 90 9.19 8.50 -9.05
N VAL A 91 8.26 9.36 -8.64
CA VAL A 91 6.97 8.97 -8.03
C VAL A 91 6.09 8.25 -9.06
N ILE A 92 5.95 8.80 -10.26
CA ILE A 92 5.16 8.19 -11.34
C ILE A 92 5.72 6.82 -11.74
N ILE A 93 7.04 6.70 -11.93
CA ILE A 93 7.70 5.42 -12.25
C ILE A 93 7.39 4.37 -11.17
N ARG A 94 7.43 4.76 -9.89
CA ARG A 94 7.09 3.85 -8.78
C ARG A 94 5.62 3.44 -8.85
N TRP A 95 4.71 4.39 -9.03
CA TRP A 95 3.28 4.11 -9.17
C TRP A 95 2.98 3.14 -10.32
N HIS A 96 3.66 3.31 -11.46
CA HIS A 96 3.51 2.46 -12.64
C HIS A 96 3.98 1.01 -12.43
N LYS A 97 4.73 0.70 -11.36
CA LYS A 97 5.04 -0.69 -11.00
C LYS A 97 3.81 -1.47 -10.54
N LEU A 98 2.81 -0.77 -9.99
CA LEU A 98 1.59 -1.39 -9.44
C LEU A 98 0.38 -1.20 -10.35
N PHE A 99 0.36 -0.11 -11.11
CA PHE A 99 -0.80 0.29 -11.90
C PHE A 99 -0.38 0.64 -13.32
N LYS A 100 -1.30 0.51 -14.28
CA LYS A 100 -1.03 0.84 -15.69
C LYS A 100 -0.78 2.33 -15.94
N GLY A 101 -1.05 3.19 -14.96
CA GLY A 101 -1.00 4.64 -15.11
C GLY A 101 -2.21 5.22 -15.85
N THR A 102 -2.26 6.56 -15.90
CA THR A 102 -3.20 7.35 -16.69
C THR A 102 -2.48 7.98 -17.89
N ILE A 103 -3.25 8.49 -18.87
CA ILE A 103 -2.69 9.22 -20.02
C ILE A 103 -1.77 10.35 -19.55
N LEU A 104 -2.18 11.15 -18.55
CA LEU A 104 -1.39 12.25 -18.01
C LEU A 104 -0.05 11.78 -17.41
N SER A 105 -0.08 10.66 -16.67
CA SER A 105 1.14 10.11 -16.10
C SER A 105 2.12 9.59 -17.17
N HIS A 106 1.61 9.05 -18.29
CA HIS A 106 2.44 8.63 -19.44
C HIS A 106 3.04 9.82 -20.18
N LYS A 107 2.24 10.85 -20.48
CA LYS A 107 2.71 12.13 -21.05
C LYS A 107 3.82 12.74 -20.21
N SER A 108 3.62 12.79 -18.88
CA SER A 108 4.61 13.31 -17.93
C SER A 108 5.93 12.52 -17.98
N LEU A 109 5.87 11.19 -18.09
CA LEU A 109 7.08 10.35 -18.24
C LEU A 109 7.83 10.59 -19.56
N GLN A 110 7.10 10.91 -20.63
CA GLN A 110 7.63 11.26 -21.94
C GLN A 110 8.22 12.68 -22.01
N GLY A 111 8.07 13.47 -20.94
CA GLY A 111 8.55 14.85 -20.87
C GLY A 111 7.62 15.85 -21.56
N GLU A 112 6.40 15.44 -21.89
CA GLU A 112 5.38 16.34 -22.41
C GLU A 112 4.92 17.31 -21.31
N ARG A 113 4.74 18.58 -21.68
CA ARG A 113 4.28 19.60 -20.75
C ARG A 113 2.77 19.50 -20.60
N LEU A 114 2.32 19.07 -19.43
CA LEU A 114 0.90 19.11 -19.06
C LEU A 114 0.43 20.56 -18.98
N ASP A 115 -0.78 20.84 -19.50
CA ASP A 115 -1.38 22.16 -19.37
C ASP A 115 -1.83 22.45 -17.93
N SER A 116 -2.28 23.69 -17.64
CA SER A 116 -2.66 24.10 -16.29
C SER A 116 -3.85 23.32 -15.71
N THR A 117 -4.73 22.81 -16.58
CA THR A 117 -5.88 21.99 -16.18
C THR A 117 -5.41 20.57 -15.89
N GLU A 118 -4.58 20.00 -16.76
CA GLU A 118 -4.00 18.67 -16.63
C GLU A 118 -3.10 18.54 -15.38
N GLN A 119 -2.45 19.61 -14.93
CA GLN A 119 -1.65 19.61 -13.70
C GLN A 119 -2.47 19.60 -12.41
N TYR A 120 -3.76 19.95 -12.48
CA TYR A 120 -4.64 19.96 -11.31
C TYR A 120 -5.19 18.56 -10.98
N PHE A 121 -5.14 17.63 -11.93
CA PHE A 121 -5.64 16.25 -11.82
C PHE A 121 -4.52 15.22 -11.65
#